data_AF-A0A2H0QMZ7-F1
#
_entry.id   AF-A0A2H0QMZ7-F1
#
_cell.length_a   1.000
_cell.length_b   1.000
_cell.length_c   1.000
_cell.angle_alpha   90.00
_cell.angle_beta   90.00
_cell.angle_gamma   90.00
#
_symmetry.space_group_name_H-M   'P 1'
#
loop_
_entity.id
_entity.type
_entity.pdbx_description
1 polymer ?
#
loop_
_entity_poly.entity_id
_entity_poly.type
_entity_poly.pdbx_seq_one_letter_code
_entity_poly.pdbx_strand_id
1 'polypeptide(L)'
;MQIQKETIQEFLKLYDKPTLNQIFKMTGIQKTRFFRISNGMEMRLAEYVILKNLIDQKKVKHGKLRNLVELCLHEMNPLELEKIEQHLEKSLRSSLLKNERVTSEVLSA
;
A
#
# COMPACT_ATOMS: atom_id res chain seq x y z
N MET A 1 -23.74 -4.21 -1.72
CA MET A 1 -22.53 -4.81 -2.32
C MET A 1 -21.49 -3.81 -2.83
N GLN A 2 -21.87 -2.65 -3.37
CA GLN A 2 -20.92 -1.66 -3.94
C GLN A 2 -19.77 -1.29 -2.98
N ILE A 3 -20.08 -1.00 -1.71
CA ILE A 3 -19.09 -0.69 -0.66
C ILE A 3 -18.04 -1.80 -0.49
N GLN A 4 -18.44 -3.07 -0.54
CA GLN A 4 -17.50 -4.20 -0.40
C GLN A 4 -16.52 -4.24 -1.58
N LYS A 5 -17.02 -4.02 -2.81
CA LYS A 5 -16.21 -3.98 -4.02
C LYS A 5 -15.19 -2.82 -3.96
N GLU A 6 -15.65 -1.63 -3.58
CA GLU A 6 -14.80 -0.45 -3.39
C GLU A 6 -13.71 -0.69 -2.34
N THR A 7 -14.08 -1.32 -1.22
CA THR A 7 -13.13 -1.66 -0.14
C THR A 7 -12.04 -2.61 -0.63
N ILE A 8 -12.39 -3.65 -1.40
CA ILE A 8 -11.40 -4.58 -1.97
C ILE A 8 -10.49 -3.86 -2.95
N GLN A 9 -11.06 -3.06 -3.86
CA GLN A 9 -10.29 -2.32 -4.86
C GLN A 9 -9.32 -1.32 -4.20
N GLU A 10 -9.78 -0.61 -3.18
CA GLU A 10 -8.96 0.31 -2.40
C GLU A 10 -7.82 -0.42 -1.68
N PHE A 11 -8.12 -1.53 -1.00
CA PHE A 11 -7.11 -2.38 -0.37
C PHE A 11 -6.06 -2.86 -1.38
N LEU A 12 -6.49 -3.41 -2.51
CA LEU A 12 -5.58 -3.91 -3.53
C LEU A 12 -4.71 -2.79 -4.12
N LYS A 13 -5.25 -1.57 -4.26
CA LYS A 13 -4.50 -0.41 -4.74
C LYS A 13 -3.46 0.06 -3.71
N LEU A 14 -3.83 0.14 -2.42
CA LEU A 14 -2.94 0.62 -1.35
C LEU A 14 -1.79 -0.33 -1.02
N TYR A 15 -1.92 -1.60 -1.41
CA TYR A 15 -0.93 -2.65 -1.16
C TYR A 15 -0.29 -3.19 -2.45
N ASP A 16 -0.36 -2.44 -3.55
CA ASP A 16 0.31 -2.76 -4.82
C ASP A 16 -0.06 -4.14 -5.40
N LYS A 17 -1.35 -4.47 -5.40
CA LYS A 17 -1.93 -5.73 -5.91
C LYS A 17 -1.24 -6.98 -5.31
N PRO A 18 -1.33 -7.19 -3.99
CA PRO A 18 -0.66 -8.29 -3.32
C PRO A 18 -1.19 -9.65 -3.80
N THR A 19 -0.32 -10.66 -3.81
CA THR A 19 -0.68 -12.05 -4.10
C THR A 19 -1.62 -12.60 -3.03
N LEU A 20 -2.43 -13.62 -3.36
CA LEU A 20 -3.31 -14.29 -2.38
C LEU A 20 -2.55 -14.79 -1.14
N ASN A 21 -1.28 -15.20 -1.29
CA ASN A 21 -0.42 -15.60 -0.18
C ASN A 21 -0.12 -14.43 0.76
N GLN A 22 0.24 -13.27 0.21
CA GLN A 22 0.49 -12.06 0.99
C GLN A 22 -0.79 -11.58 1.68
N ILE A 23 -1.93 -11.62 0.98
CA ILE A 23 -3.23 -11.26 1.55
C ILE A 23 -3.58 -12.15 2.74
N PHE A 24 -3.40 -13.47 2.61
CA PHE A 24 -3.61 -14.39 3.73
C PHE A 24 -2.71 -14.05 4.92
N LYS A 25 -1.42 -13.78 4.69
CA LYS A 25 -0.48 -13.39 5.74
C LYS A 25 -0.88 -12.09 6.45
N MET A 26 -1.42 -11.11 5.71
CA MET A 26 -1.81 -9.81 6.27
C MET A 26 -3.16 -9.83 6.98
N THR A 27 -4.11 -10.61 6.48
CA THR A 27 -5.53 -10.53 6.88
C THR A 27 -6.01 -11.75 7.65
N GLY A 28 -5.31 -12.87 7.57
CA GLY A 28 -5.80 -14.18 8.04
C GLY A 28 -6.94 -14.77 7.19
N ILE A 29 -7.44 -14.05 6.19
CA ILE A 29 -8.53 -14.53 5.32
C ILE A 29 -7.97 -15.59 4.39
N GLN A 30 -8.55 -16.79 4.43
CA GLN A 30 -8.13 -17.91 3.57
C GLN A 30 -8.12 -17.50 2.09
N LYS A 31 -7.10 -17.96 1.35
CA LYS A 31 -6.85 -17.57 -0.05
C LYS A 31 -8.07 -17.79 -0.94
N THR A 32 -8.70 -18.97 -0.83
CA THR A 32 -9.90 -19.34 -1.59
C THR A 32 -11.11 -18.49 -1.23
N ARG A 33 -11.25 -18.13 0.06
CA ARG A 33 -12.30 -17.22 0.55
C ARG A 33 -12.11 -15.82 -0.01
N PHE A 34 -10.90 -15.28 0.03
CA PHE A 34 -10.60 -13.95 -0.53
C PHE A 34 -10.77 -13.91 -2.05
N PHE A 35 -10.34 -14.96 -2.77
CA PHE A 35 -10.56 -15.10 -4.21
C PHE A 35 -12.06 -15.05 -4.53
N ARG A 36 -12.85 -15.82 -3.80
CA ARG A 36 -14.31 -15.87 -3.93
C ARG A 36 -14.99 -14.51 -3.67
N ILE A 37 -14.57 -13.78 -2.64
CA ILE A 37 -15.07 -12.44 -2.32
C ILE A 37 -14.72 -11.45 -3.44
N SER A 38 -13.48 -11.48 -3.93
CA SER A 38 -13.02 -10.65 -5.06
C SER A 38 -13.83 -10.89 -6.34
N ASN A 39 -14.40 -12.10 -6.51
CA ASN A 39 -15.25 -12.47 -7.63
C ASN A 39 -16.75 -12.20 -7.38
N GLY A 40 -17.10 -11.38 -6.38
CA GLY A 40 -18.47 -10.91 -6.17
C GLY A 40 -19.27 -11.72 -5.16
N MET A 41 -18.63 -12.61 -4.39
CA MET A 41 -19.32 -13.20 -3.25
C MET A 41 -19.35 -12.25 -2.06
N GLU A 42 -20.41 -12.33 -1.27
CA GLU A 42 -20.59 -11.47 -0.12
C GLU A 42 -19.51 -11.65 0.94
N MET A 43 -18.97 -10.51 1.37
CA MET A 43 -17.97 -10.39 2.41
C MET A 43 -18.66 -10.42 3.79
N ARG A 44 -18.10 -11.19 4.74
CA ARG A 44 -18.53 -11.18 6.14
C ARG A 44 -18.10 -9.88 6.80
N LEU A 45 -18.84 -9.45 7.82
CA LEU A 45 -18.50 -8.25 8.58
C LEU A 45 -17.07 -8.28 9.15
N ALA A 46 -16.63 -9.42 9.68
CA ALA A 46 -15.27 -9.56 10.21
C ALA A 46 -14.20 -9.35 9.11
N GLU A 47 -14.42 -9.88 7.91
CA GLU A 47 -13.52 -9.72 6.76
C GLU A 47 -13.46 -8.25 6.33
N TYR A 48 -14.62 -7.57 6.32
CA TYR A 48 -14.73 -6.15 6.03
C TYR A 48 -13.95 -5.29 7.02
N VAL A 49 -14.14 -5.52 8.32
CA VAL A 49 -13.47 -4.76 9.38
C VAL A 49 -11.94 -4.93 9.28
N ILE A 50 -11.45 -6.15 9.01
CA ILE A 50 -10.02 -6.39 8.82
C ILE A 50 -9.45 -5.56 7.68
N LEU A 51 -10.08 -5.60 6.50
CA LEU A 51 -9.61 -4.83 5.34
C LEU A 51 -9.68 -3.33 5.61
N LYS A 52 -10.77 -2.86 6.24
CA LYS A 52 -10.98 -1.45 6.53
C LYS A 52 -9.94 -0.90 7.50
N ASN A 53 -9.62 -1.64 8.56
CA ASN A 53 -8.58 -1.27 9.51
C ASN A 53 -7.20 -1.15 8.83
N LEU A 54 -6.86 -2.08 7.95
CA LEU A 54 -5.59 -2.05 7.20
C LEU A 54 -5.51 -0.85 6.25
N ILE A 55 -6.60 -0.57 5.52
CA ILE A 55 -6.74 0.62 4.67
C ILE A 55 -6.52 1.89 5.49
N ASP A 56 -7.23 2.02 6.61
CA ASP A 56 -7.22 3.24 7.42
C ASP A 56 -5.84 3.46 8.07
N GLN A 57 -5.18 2.40 8.55
CA GLN A 57 -3.79 2.47 9.04
C GLN A 57 -2.82 2.95 7.95
N LYS A 58 -2.94 2.41 6.74
CA LYS A 58 -2.08 2.81 5.61
C LYS A 58 -2.34 4.27 5.22
N LYS A 59 -3.61 4.69 5.16
CA LYS A 59 -4.01 6.09 4.89
C LYS A 59 -3.47 7.05 5.94
N VAL A 60 -3.58 6.74 7.23
CA VAL A 60 -3.05 7.58 8.31
C VAL A 60 -1.54 7.75 8.14
N LYS A 61 -0.81 6.69 7.78
CA LYS A 61 0.64 6.77 7.52
C LYS A 61 0.97 7.71 6.36
N HIS A 62 0.23 7.62 5.25
CA HIS A 62 0.41 8.54 4.12
C HIS A 62 -0.03 9.98 4.44
N GLY A 63 -1.09 10.16 5.22
CA GLY A 63 -1.57 11.47 5.66
C GLY A 63 -0.55 12.21 6.53
N LYS A 64 0.11 11.51 7.46
CA LYS A 64 1.19 12.10 8.27
C LYS A 64 2.35 12.60 7.40
N LEU A 65 2.79 11.81 6.42
CA LEU A 65 3.86 12.22 5.51
C LEU A 65 3.43 13.43 4.66
N ARG A 66 2.22 13.40 4.12
CA ARG A 66 1.68 14.50 3.32
C ARG A 66 1.64 15.80 4.11
N ASN A 67 1.08 15.77 5.32
CA ASN A 67 1.02 16.95 6.18
C ASN A 67 2.41 17.47 6.54
N LEU A 68 3.39 16.58 6.78
CA LEU A 68 4.76 16.97 7.05
C LEU A 68 5.40 17.67 5.84
N VAL A 69 5.20 17.14 4.63
CA VAL A 69 5.70 17.77 3.39
C VAL A 69 5.05 19.13 3.17
N GLU A 70 3.73 19.26 3.36
CA GLU A 70 3.02 20.53 3.24
C GLU A 70 3.55 21.58 4.24
N LEU A 71 3.83 21.17 5.49
CA LEU A 71 4.46 22.05 6.48
C LEU A 71 5.88 22.45 6.09
N CYS A 72 6.70 21.52 5.57
CA CYS A 72 8.04 21.83 5.09
C CYS A 72 8.00 22.88 3.98
N LEU A 73 7.07 22.75 3.02
CA LEU A 73 6.93 23.70 1.91
C LEU A 73 6.56 25.12 2.37
N HIS A 74 5.90 25.26 3.53
CA HIS A 74 5.47 26.55 4.06
C HIS A 74 6.54 27.20 4.96
N GLU A 75 7.23 26.41 5.78
CA GLU A 75 8.10 26.93 6.84
C GLU A 75 9.59 26.94 6.47
N MET A 76 10.03 26.15 5.50
CA MET A 76 11.45 25.98 5.18
C MET A 76 11.90 26.86 4.03
N ASN A 77 13.17 27.25 4.06
CA ASN A 77 13.75 28.02 2.96
C ASN A 77 14.09 27.12 1.76
N PRO A 78 14.26 27.69 0.55
CA PRO A 78 14.49 26.91 -0.67
C PRO A 78 15.70 25.96 -0.61
N LEU A 79 16.79 26.35 0.07
CA LEU A 79 18.00 25.53 0.18
C LEU A 79 17.78 24.29 1.06
N GLU A 80 16.93 24.39 2.06
CA GLU A 80 16.56 23.25 2.90
C GLU A 80 15.58 22.31 2.19
N LEU A 81 14.65 22.87 1.42
CA LEU A 81 13.74 22.10 0.58
C LEU A 81 14.49 21.29 -0.48
N GLU A 82 15.49 21.87 -1.13
CA GLU A 82 16.32 21.18 -2.12
C GLU A 82 17.06 19.97 -1.50
N LYS A 83 17.54 20.10 -0.26
CA LYS A 83 18.16 18.96 0.46
C LYS A 83 17.16 17.84 0.73
N ILE A 84 15.92 18.18 1.10
CA ILE A 84 14.85 17.20 1.33
C ILE A 84 14.49 16.50 0.01
N GLU A 85 14.35 17.27 -1.07
CA GLU A 85 14.07 16.74 -2.41
C GLU A 85 15.15 15.74 -2.84
N GLN A 86 16.42 16.12 -2.78
CA GLN A 86 17.55 15.24 -3.10
C GLN A 86 17.55 13.96 -2.24
N HIS A 87 17.20 14.07 -0.96
CA HIS A 87 17.13 12.92 -0.06
C HIS A 87 15.99 11.96 -0.44
N LEU A 88 14.82 12.49 -0.79
CA LEU A 88 13.67 11.72 -1.24
C LEU A 88 13.96 11.03 -2.59
N GLU A 89 14.55 11.75 -3.56
CA GLU A 89 14.94 11.18 -4.85
C GLU A 89 15.93 10.02 -4.71
N LYS A 90 16.96 10.19 -3.86
CA LYS A 90 17.94 9.15 -3.59
C LYS A 90 17.30 7.92 -2.95
N SER A 91 16.41 8.13 -2.00
CA SER A 91 15.66 7.07 -1.31
C SER A 91 14.71 6.33 -2.27
N LEU A 92 14.08 7.06 -3.20
CA LEU A 92 13.21 6.51 -4.23
C LEU A 92 14.01 5.65 -5.22
N ARG A 93 15.12 6.16 -5.76
CA ARG A 93 16.03 5.40 -6.64
C ARG A 93 16.50 4.10 -5.99
N SER A 94 16.89 4.16 -4.72
CA SER A 94 17.34 2.99 -3.95
C SER A 94 16.24 1.93 -3.80
N SER A 95 14.98 2.34 -3.75
CA SER A 95 13.82 1.43 -3.62
C SER A 95 13.43 0.81 -4.96
N LEU A 96 13.51 1.57 -6.06
CA LEU A 96 13.24 1.07 -7.41
C LEU A 96 14.25 0.00 -7.83
N LEU A 97 15.54 0.22 -7.57
CA LEU A 97 16.60 -0.76 -7.88
C LEU A 97 16.47 -2.06 -7.08
N LYS A 98 15.91 -2.01 -5.86
CA LYS A 98 15.62 -3.21 -5.08
C LYS A 98 14.50 -4.05 -5.70
N ASN A 99 13.50 -3.41 -6.32
CA ASN A 99 12.41 -4.12 -6.97
C ASN A 99 12.85 -4.80 -8.29
N GLU A 100 13.78 -4.21 -9.04
CA GLU A 100 14.31 -4.81 -10.29
C GLU A 100 15.18 -6.06 -10.04
N ARG A 101 15.86 -6.15 -8.89
CA ARG A 101 16.63 -7.36 -8.51
C ARG A 101 15.74 -8.54 -8.12
N VAL A 102 14.53 -8.28 -7.61
CA VAL A 102 13.55 -9.34 -7.29
C VAL A 102 13.02 -10.01 -8.57
N THR A 103 13.04 -9.32 -9.71
CA THR A 103 12.65 -9.92 -11.00
C THR A 103 13.72 -10.81 -11.65
N SER A 104 15.01 -10.63 -11.35
CA SER A 104 16.08 -11.46 -11.94
C SER A 104 16.31 -12.80 -11.21
N GLU A 105 16.05 -12.86 -9.91
CA GLU A 105 16.22 -14.09 -9.11
C GLU A 105 15.09 -15.13 -9.34
N VAL A 106 13.96 -14.73 -9.96
CA VAL A 106 12.83 -15.63 -10.26
C VAL A 106 12.93 -16.27 -11.65
N LEU A 107 13.82 -15.78 -12.53
CA LEU A 107 14.02 -16.32 -13.89
C LEU A 107 15.25 -17.24 -14.02
N SER A 108 15.94 -17.53 -12.92
CA SER A 108 17.10 -18.42 -12.88
C SER A 108 16.98 -19.56 -11.86
N ALA A 109 15.76 -19.85 -11.39
CA ALA A 109 15.42 -20.99 -10.54
C ALA A 109 14.46 -21.96 -11.23
#